data_AF-A0A2Z6QKX8-F1
#
_entry.id   AF-A0A2Z6QKX8-F1
#
_cell.length_a   1.000
_cell.length_b   1.000
_cell.length_c   1.000
_cell.angle_alpha   90.00
_cell.angle_beta   90.00
_cell.angle_gamma   90.00
#
_symmetry.space_group_name_H-M   'P 1'
#
loop_
_entity.id
_entity.type
_entity.pdbx_description
1 polymer ?
#
loop_
_entity_poly.entity_id
_entity_poly.type
_entity_poly.pdbx_seq_one_letter_code
_entity_poly.pdbx_strand_id
1 'polypeptide(L)'
;MTEQFSLSEFLDASALFHPEAEKDKKGQVIRYSNEDYLVGIPSRDELVMRNDEGSTSILKDEIANHRDIPFMPVNIEEAKEYINKTPHYILRLYGYLVNGQKAVVAITSIKVFFDIRVPNNASIPKFWSKIKGILATGKDSSGKTVNMNLIRMECIKAYPIREYHAEKKPYLRIVAPNKDIRFTALDIISSYNLKVDPECKIETVSDDTGTYYRKVAREYRIPLSGWRLISNYRYNFSAPYYAKSQHCPHVFYV
;
A
#
# COMPACT_ATOMS: atom_id res chain seq x y z
N MET A 1 -15.23 -42.76 -32.42
CA MET A 1 -15.41 -41.30 -32.43
C MET A 1 -14.80 -40.74 -31.16
N THR A 2 -13.47 -40.60 -31.19
CA THR A 2 -12.64 -39.92 -30.20
C THR A 2 -11.35 -39.59 -30.96
N GLU A 3 -11.19 -38.34 -31.40
CA GLU A 3 -9.92 -37.88 -31.98
C GLU A 3 -9.18 -37.09 -30.90
N GLN A 4 -8.09 -37.68 -30.43
CA GLN A 4 -7.05 -37.03 -29.65
C GLN A 4 -6.24 -36.15 -30.60
N PHE A 5 -6.35 -34.83 -30.45
CA PHE A 5 -5.43 -33.91 -31.11
C PHE A 5 -4.14 -33.84 -30.29
N SER A 6 -3.03 -34.29 -30.88
CA SER A 6 -1.69 -34.17 -30.32
C SER A 6 -1.20 -32.72 -30.41
N LEU A 7 -0.65 -32.21 -29.29
CA LEU A 7 -0.06 -30.88 -29.10
C LEU A 7 1.21 -30.59 -29.93
N SER A 8 1.42 -31.28 -31.05
CA SER A 8 2.66 -31.23 -31.84
C SER A 8 2.62 -30.29 -33.05
N GLU A 9 1.46 -29.69 -33.40
CA GLU A 9 1.34 -28.86 -34.61
C GLU A 9 1.40 -27.34 -34.37
N PHE A 10 1.59 -26.86 -33.14
CA PHE A 10 1.66 -25.41 -32.84
C PHE A 10 3.07 -24.86 -32.62
N LEU A 11 4.12 -25.65 -32.84
CA LEU A 11 5.51 -25.24 -32.60
C LEU A 11 6.33 -24.97 -33.87
N ASP A 12 5.69 -24.75 -35.02
CA ASP A 12 6.40 -24.40 -36.27
C ASP A 12 6.05 -22.98 -36.75
N ALA A 13 6.38 -22.01 -35.90
CA ALA A 13 6.66 -20.64 -36.31
C ALA A 13 7.56 -19.99 -35.27
N SER A 14 8.70 -20.62 -35.00
CA SER A 14 9.83 -19.88 -34.44
C SER A 14 10.32 -18.92 -35.54
N ALA A 15 9.71 -17.74 -35.62
CA ALA A 15 10.44 -16.56 -36.07
C ALA A 15 11.54 -16.34 -35.02
N LEU A 16 12.60 -17.13 -35.17
CA LEU A 16 13.86 -17.00 -34.47
C LEU A 16 14.23 -15.52 -34.59
N PHE A 17 14.23 -14.83 -33.45
CA PHE A 17 15.16 -13.73 -33.29
C PHE A 17 16.53 -14.31 -33.63
N HIS A 18 17.02 -14.02 -34.83
CA HIS A 18 18.41 -14.16 -35.18
C HIS A 18 19.06 -12.84 -34.75
N PRO A 19 19.59 -12.71 -33.53
CA PRO A 19 20.63 -11.73 -33.34
C PRO A 19 21.74 -12.20 -34.27
N GLU A 20 22.05 -11.44 -35.31
CA GLU A 20 23.36 -11.53 -35.92
C GLU A 20 24.35 -11.42 -34.76
N ALA A 21 24.98 -12.54 -34.42
CA ALA A 21 25.92 -12.58 -33.33
C ALA A 21 27.10 -11.71 -33.76
N GLU A 22 27.11 -10.45 -33.28
CA GLU A 22 28.28 -9.59 -33.28
C GLU A 22 29.36 -10.28 -32.45
N LYS A 23 30.10 -11.19 -33.10
CA LYS A 23 31.13 -12.05 -32.50
C LYS A 23 32.33 -11.30 -31.92
N ASP A 24 32.37 -9.98 -32.03
CA ASP A 24 33.47 -9.12 -31.54
C ASP A 24 33.10 -8.15 -30.41
N LYS A 25 31.87 -8.16 -29.89
CA LYS A 25 31.53 -7.30 -28.75
C LYS A 25 31.96 -7.94 -27.43
N LYS A 26 33.12 -7.50 -26.91
CA LYS A 26 33.51 -7.76 -25.51
C LYS A 26 32.50 -7.06 -24.58
N GLY A 27 31.59 -7.82 -23.99
CA GLY A 27 30.65 -7.30 -22.98
C GLY A 27 31.42 -6.75 -21.78
N GLN A 28 31.28 -5.45 -21.53
CA GLN A 28 31.88 -4.79 -20.37
C GLN A 28 30.89 -4.84 -19.19
N VAL A 29 31.30 -5.46 -18.09
CA VAL A 29 30.52 -5.40 -16.83
C VAL A 29 30.77 -4.03 -16.21
N ILE A 30 29.76 -3.17 -16.23
CA ILE A 30 29.81 -1.86 -15.57
C ILE A 30 29.20 -2.01 -14.18
N ARG A 31 30.01 -1.77 -13.14
CA ARG A 31 29.51 -1.67 -11.77
C ARG A 31 28.88 -0.30 -11.60
N TYR A 32 27.59 -0.29 -11.32
CA TYR A 32 26.79 0.90 -11.19
C TYR A 32 26.34 1.09 -9.74
N SER A 33 26.60 2.26 -9.17
CA SER A 33 26.16 2.65 -7.83
C SER A 33 25.24 3.86 -7.94
N ASN A 34 23.98 3.63 -8.35
CA ASN A 34 22.72 4.40 -8.23
C ASN A 34 22.67 5.95 -8.26
N GLU A 35 23.77 6.69 -8.26
CA GLU A 35 23.79 8.13 -8.04
C GLU A 35 24.09 8.93 -9.33
N ASP A 36 24.88 8.39 -10.25
CA ASP A 36 25.19 9.05 -11.54
C ASP A 36 24.44 8.39 -12.71
N TYR A 37 24.22 9.07 -13.84
CA TYR A 37 23.73 8.38 -15.04
C TYR A 37 24.89 7.64 -15.73
N LEU A 38 24.64 6.45 -16.26
CA LEU A 38 25.63 5.75 -17.08
C LEU A 38 25.87 6.53 -18.37
N VAL A 39 27.09 7.04 -18.53
CA VAL A 39 27.50 7.82 -19.71
C VAL A 39 27.24 7.00 -20.98
N GLY A 40 26.51 7.58 -21.93
CA GLY A 40 26.17 6.95 -23.21
C GLY A 40 24.92 6.05 -23.17
N ILE A 41 24.29 5.84 -22.01
CA ILE A 41 22.99 5.16 -21.91
C ILE A 41 21.89 6.23 -21.78
N PRO A 42 20.89 6.23 -22.67
CA PRO A 42 19.83 7.22 -22.60
C PRO A 42 19.02 7.06 -21.31
N SER A 43 18.69 8.19 -20.69
CA SER A 43 17.77 8.19 -19.55
C SER A 43 16.37 7.73 -19.98
N ARG A 44 15.56 7.28 -19.01
CA ARG A 44 14.16 6.94 -19.29
C ARG A 44 13.41 8.13 -19.88
N ASP A 45 13.68 9.33 -19.41
CA ASP A 45 13.00 10.53 -19.87
C ASP A 45 13.39 10.86 -21.32
N GLU A 46 14.65 10.65 -21.72
CA GLU A 46 15.07 10.73 -23.12
C GLU A 46 14.38 9.68 -24.01
N LEU A 47 14.25 8.44 -23.53
CA LEU A 47 13.56 7.38 -24.27
C LEU A 47 12.06 7.70 -24.45
N VAL A 48 11.42 8.22 -23.41
CA VAL A 48 10.02 8.65 -23.46
C VAL A 48 9.85 9.80 -24.44
N MET A 49 10.70 10.83 -24.40
CA MET A 49 10.62 11.96 -25.34
C MET A 49 10.86 11.53 -26.79
N ARG A 50 11.81 10.61 -27.03
CA ARG A 50 12.10 10.09 -28.38
C ARG A 50 10.90 9.37 -28.99
N ASN A 51 10.14 8.67 -28.17
CA ASN A 51 9.00 7.85 -28.58
C ASN A 51 7.66 8.56 -28.32
N ASP A 52 7.68 9.89 -28.10
CA ASP A 52 6.47 10.67 -27.85
C ASP A 52 5.69 10.90 -29.15
N GLU A 53 4.97 9.87 -29.59
CA GLU A 53 4.09 9.89 -30.78
C GLU A 53 2.79 10.68 -30.49
N GLY A 54 2.91 11.87 -29.90
CA GLY A 54 1.78 12.69 -29.45
C GLY A 54 1.13 12.26 -28.13
N SER A 55 1.56 11.14 -27.54
CA SER A 55 1.02 10.59 -26.29
C SER A 55 1.04 11.57 -25.12
N THR A 56 2.09 12.39 -25.00
CA THR A 56 2.19 13.43 -23.95
C THR A 56 1.17 14.54 -24.13
N SER A 57 0.81 14.89 -25.38
CA SER A 57 -0.23 15.90 -25.62
C SER A 57 -1.61 15.40 -25.21
N ILE A 58 -1.92 14.13 -25.53
CA ILE A 58 -3.16 13.45 -25.12
C ILE A 58 -3.24 13.40 -23.60
N LEU A 59 -2.17 12.96 -22.93
CA LEU A 59 -2.12 12.91 -21.47
C LEU A 59 -2.37 14.28 -20.83
N LYS A 60 -1.80 15.36 -21.39
CA LYS A 60 -2.04 16.72 -20.89
C LYS A 60 -3.50 17.14 -21.04
N ASP A 61 -4.13 16.81 -22.15
CA ASP A 61 -5.57 17.07 -22.37
C ASP A 61 -6.43 16.25 -21.39
N GLU A 62 -6.12 14.96 -21.19
CA GLU A 62 -6.81 14.10 -20.22
C GLU A 62 -6.72 14.67 -18.79
N ILE A 63 -5.54 15.12 -18.38
CA ILE A 63 -5.33 15.76 -17.07
C ILE A 63 -6.09 17.08 -16.97
N ALA A 64 -6.03 17.94 -18.00
CA ALA A 64 -6.74 19.22 -18.01
C ALA A 64 -8.25 19.03 -17.89
N ASN A 65 -8.79 18.01 -18.56
CA ASN A 65 -10.19 17.65 -18.52
C ASN A 65 -10.58 16.75 -17.32
N HIS A 66 -9.67 16.52 -16.37
CA HIS A 66 -9.88 15.69 -15.19
C HIS A 66 -10.42 14.28 -15.52
N ARG A 67 -9.98 13.72 -16.64
CA ARG A 67 -10.30 12.34 -17.03
C ARG A 67 -9.49 11.36 -16.20
N ASP A 68 -9.99 10.13 -16.13
CA ASP A 68 -9.31 9.01 -15.50
C ASP A 68 -7.99 8.71 -16.23
N ILE A 69 -6.89 8.61 -15.46
CA ILE A 69 -5.54 8.46 -16.03
C ILE A 69 -5.05 7.02 -15.83
N PRO A 70 -4.69 6.28 -16.90
CA PRO A 70 -4.11 4.97 -16.72
C PRO A 70 -2.68 5.03 -16.17
N PHE A 71 -2.43 4.21 -15.16
CA PHE A 71 -1.20 4.17 -14.36
C PHE A 71 -0.88 2.73 -13.98
N MET A 72 0.41 2.38 -14.00
CA MET A 72 0.88 1.09 -13.50
C MET A 72 1.82 1.29 -12.31
N PRO A 73 1.42 0.89 -11.08
CA PRO A 73 2.32 0.86 -9.94
C PRO A 73 3.39 -0.23 -10.12
N VAL A 74 4.62 0.13 -9.77
CA VAL A 74 5.79 -0.78 -9.75
C VAL A 74 6.54 -0.76 -8.43
N ASN A 75 6.40 0.31 -7.64
CA ASN A 75 7.03 0.42 -6.34
C ASN A 75 6.12 1.14 -5.34
N ILE A 76 6.33 0.88 -4.06
CA ILE A 76 5.46 1.30 -2.97
C ILE A 76 6.32 1.88 -1.85
N GLU A 77 5.89 3.01 -1.32
CA GLU A 77 6.51 3.63 -0.16
C GLU A 77 5.44 3.99 0.88
N GLU A 78 5.73 3.65 2.13
CA GLU A 78 4.96 4.12 3.28
C GLU A 78 5.54 5.45 3.75
N ALA A 79 4.74 6.51 3.73
CA ALA A 79 5.16 7.84 4.13
C ALA A 79 4.31 8.37 5.31
N LYS A 80 4.80 9.44 5.93
CA LYS A 80 4.06 10.22 6.93
C LYS A 80 3.97 11.66 6.43
N GLU A 81 2.77 12.21 6.34
CA GLU A 81 2.58 13.65 6.11
C GLU A 81 1.94 14.29 7.34
N TYR A 82 2.38 15.49 7.66
CA TYR A 82 1.90 16.23 8.82
C TYR A 82 0.80 17.20 8.39
N ILE A 83 -0.42 16.94 8.84
CA ILE A 83 -1.55 17.86 8.67
C ILE A 83 -1.83 18.44 10.05
N ASN A 84 -1.72 19.77 10.20
CA ASN A 84 -1.89 20.46 11.48
C ASN A 84 -1.05 19.84 12.62
N LYS A 85 0.23 19.54 12.34
CA LYS A 85 1.18 18.86 13.25
C LYS A 85 0.79 17.43 13.67
N THR A 86 -0.27 16.87 13.11
CA THR A 86 -0.66 15.47 13.31
C THR A 86 -0.09 14.63 12.18
N PRO A 87 0.72 13.59 12.45
CA PRO A 87 1.22 12.71 11.41
C PRO A 87 0.09 11.79 10.91
N HIS A 88 -0.18 11.85 9.62
CA HIS A 88 -1.08 10.96 8.90
C HIS A 88 -0.28 9.95 8.08
N TYR A 89 -0.78 8.72 8.04
CA TYR A 89 -0.22 7.68 7.19
C TYR A 89 -0.60 7.93 5.72
N ILE A 90 0.38 7.82 4.83
CA ILE A 90 0.19 7.91 3.38
C ILE A 90 0.85 6.73 2.70
N LEU A 91 0.19 6.24 1.66
CA LEU A 91 0.74 5.23 0.79
C LEU A 91 1.07 5.86 -0.57
N ARG A 92 2.35 5.88 -0.94
CA ARG A 92 2.82 6.36 -2.24
C ARG A 92 3.04 5.17 -3.17
N LEU A 93 2.36 5.19 -4.30
CA LEU A 93 2.56 4.24 -5.39
C LEU A 93 3.39 4.92 -6.47
N TYR A 94 4.58 4.41 -6.73
CA TYR A 94 5.42 4.85 -7.83
C TYR A 94 5.20 3.96 -9.03
N GLY A 95 5.15 4.56 -10.20
CA GLY A 95 4.78 3.87 -11.42
C GLY A 95 5.03 4.70 -12.66
N TYR A 96 4.41 4.28 -13.74
CA TYR A 96 4.45 4.99 -15.00
C TYR A 96 3.07 5.14 -15.62
N LEU A 97 2.94 6.21 -16.39
CA LEU A 97 1.75 6.54 -17.18
C LEU A 97 1.83 5.84 -18.54
N VAL A 98 0.75 5.92 -19.31
CA VAL A 98 0.66 5.33 -20.66
C VAL A 98 1.76 5.79 -21.61
N ASN A 99 2.22 7.03 -21.48
CA ASN A 99 3.33 7.58 -22.28
C ASN A 99 4.71 7.22 -21.71
N GLY A 100 4.79 6.39 -20.67
CA GLY A 100 6.04 5.92 -20.07
C GLY A 100 6.68 6.87 -19.04
N GLN A 101 6.16 8.11 -18.88
CA GLN A 101 6.63 9.05 -17.86
C GLN A 101 6.41 8.51 -16.46
N LYS A 102 7.34 8.81 -15.55
CA LYS A 102 7.23 8.43 -14.14
C LYS A 102 6.15 9.25 -13.45
N ALA A 103 5.36 8.59 -12.62
CA ALA A 103 4.35 9.21 -11.80
C ALA A 103 4.35 8.62 -10.39
N VAL A 104 3.90 9.43 -9.43
CA VAL A 104 3.58 8.99 -8.08
C VAL A 104 2.12 9.28 -7.78
N VAL A 105 1.43 8.29 -7.22
CA VAL A 105 0.06 8.40 -6.70
C VAL A 105 0.14 8.32 -5.18
N ALA A 106 -0.13 9.43 -4.50
CA ALA A 106 -0.21 9.52 -3.06
C ALA A 106 -1.66 9.27 -2.61
N ILE A 107 -1.89 8.13 -1.97
CA ILE A 107 -3.17 7.77 -1.39
C ILE A 107 -3.20 8.30 0.04
N THR A 108 -4.12 9.22 0.28
CA THR A 108 -4.26 9.94 1.55
C THR A 108 -5.47 9.43 2.34
N SER A 109 -5.69 10.01 3.52
CA SER A 109 -6.89 9.73 4.35
C SER A 109 -7.09 8.24 4.74
N ILE A 110 -6.01 7.46 4.72
CA ILE A 110 -6.01 6.05 5.12
C ILE A 110 -6.19 5.97 6.64
N LYS A 111 -7.31 5.38 7.07
CA LYS A 111 -7.52 5.06 8.49
C LYS A 111 -6.53 4.00 8.96
N VAL A 112 -5.76 4.31 9.99
CA VAL A 112 -4.87 3.36 10.66
C VAL A 112 -5.63 2.71 11.81
N PHE A 113 -5.89 1.41 11.70
CA PHE A 113 -6.67 0.68 12.73
C PHE A 113 -6.26 -0.79 12.86
N PHE A 114 -6.72 -1.40 13.95
CA PHE A 114 -6.88 -2.85 14.13
C PHE A 114 -8.22 -3.10 14.83
N ASP A 115 -8.71 -4.33 14.75
CA ASP A 115 -10.02 -4.70 15.28
C ASP A 115 -9.86 -5.70 16.45
N ILE A 116 -10.75 -5.62 17.43
CA ILE A 116 -10.79 -6.53 18.59
C ILE A 116 -12.17 -7.18 18.63
N ARG A 117 -12.23 -8.51 18.63
CA ARG A 117 -13.50 -9.22 18.73
C ARG A 117 -14.14 -9.00 20.10
N VAL A 118 -15.43 -8.67 20.11
CA VAL A 118 -16.20 -8.59 21.36
C VAL A 118 -16.65 -10.00 21.74
N PRO A 119 -16.40 -10.47 22.97
CA PRO A 119 -16.88 -11.77 23.44
C PRO A 119 -18.41 -11.88 23.37
N ASN A 120 -18.93 -13.06 23.04
CA ASN A 120 -20.37 -13.27 22.80
C ASN A 120 -21.25 -12.86 24.00
N ASN A 121 -20.75 -13.00 25.23
CA ASN A 121 -21.46 -12.69 26.47
C ASN A 121 -21.15 -11.29 27.03
N ALA A 122 -20.34 -10.48 26.33
CA ALA A 122 -19.92 -9.18 26.80
C ALA A 122 -20.72 -8.06 26.15
N SER A 123 -21.20 -7.10 26.96
CA SER A 123 -21.74 -5.86 26.42
C SER A 123 -20.60 -4.98 25.88
N ILE A 124 -20.80 -4.38 24.70
CA ILE A 124 -19.83 -3.47 24.06
C ILE A 124 -19.28 -2.40 25.02
N PRO A 125 -20.11 -1.67 25.80
CA PRO A 125 -19.59 -0.62 26.70
C PRO A 125 -18.69 -1.17 27.81
N LYS A 126 -19.09 -2.26 28.47
CA LYS A 126 -18.26 -2.91 29.51
C LYS A 126 -16.95 -3.42 28.93
N PHE A 127 -17.00 -4.03 27.74
CA PHE A 127 -15.80 -4.54 27.08
C PHE A 127 -14.87 -3.40 26.67
N TRP A 128 -15.40 -2.31 26.12
CA TRP A 128 -14.60 -1.12 25.82
C TRP A 128 -13.94 -0.53 27.07
N SER A 129 -14.64 -0.44 28.19
CA SER A 129 -14.04 0.00 29.47
C SER A 129 -12.87 -0.88 29.90
N LYS A 130 -12.97 -2.22 29.72
CA LYS A 130 -11.85 -3.15 29.95
C LYS A 130 -10.66 -2.84 29.04
N ILE A 131 -10.90 -2.73 27.72
CA ILE A 131 -9.83 -2.41 26.75
C ILE A 131 -9.18 -1.06 27.07
N LYS A 132 -9.98 -0.05 27.43
CA LYS A 132 -9.49 1.27 27.82
C LYS A 132 -8.58 1.20 29.06
N GLY A 133 -8.96 0.42 30.07
CA GLY A 133 -8.14 0.20 31.27
C GLY A 133 -6.79 -0.45 30.97
N ILE A 134 -6.79 -1.44 30.06
CA ILE A 134 -5.56 -2.13 29.63
C ILE A 134 -4.66 -1.18 28.85
N LEU A 135 -5.20 -0.43 27.88
CA LEU A 135 -4.41 0.50 27.09
C LEU A 135 -3.90 1.70 27.90
N ALA A 136 -4.64 2.16 28.91
CA ALA A 136 -4.24 3.29 29.75
C ALA A 136 -3.11 2.95 30.75
N THR A 137 -3.08 1.72 31.26
CA THR A 137 -2.09 1.28 32.27
C THR A 137 -0.95 0.45 31.67
N GLY A 138 -1.18 -0.11 30.48
CA GLY A 138 -0.23 -0.95 29.78
C GLY A 138 0.97 -0.18 29.24
N LYS A 139 2.07 -0.92 29.08
CA LYS A 139 3.28 -0.49 28.39
C LYS A 139 3.60 -1.50 27.32
N ASP A 140 4.09 -1.03 26.18
CA ASP A 140 4.66 -1.90 25.18
C ASP A 140 5.98 -2.53 25.65
N SER A 141 6.54 -3.44 24.87
CA SER A 141 7.80 -4.13 25.14
C SER A 141 9.00 -3.19 25.30
N SER A 142 8.92 -1.95 24.79
CA SER A 142 9.92 -0.90 24.96
C SER A 142 9.64 0.03 26.15
N GLY A 143 8.55 -0.18 26.87
CA GLY A 143 8.12 0.63 28.01
C GLY A 143 7.27 1.85 27.64
N LYS A 144 6.89 2.02 26.37
CA LYS A 144 6.10 3.15 25.87
C LYS A 144 4.62 2.97 26.19
N THR A 145 3.96 4.06 26.55
CA THR A 145 2.52 4.11 26.79
C THR A 145 1.78 4.69 25.60
N VAL A 146 0.46 4.47 25.56
CA VAL A 146 -0.42 5.08 24.56
C VAL A 146 -1.21 6.21 25.17
N ASN A 147 -1.21 7.37 24.52
CA ASN A 147 -2.11 8.46 24.88
C ASN A 147 -3.53 8.12 24.39
N MET A 148 -4.41 7.82 25.35
CA MET A 148 -5.81 7.45 25.07
C MET A 148 -6.63 8.53 24.38
N ASN A 149 -6.24 9.82 24.46
CA ASN A 149 -6.94 10.90 23.77
C ASN A 149 -6.73 10.86 22.24
N LEU A 150 -5.71 10.12 21.78
CA LEU A 150 -5.41 9.97 20.36
C LEU A 150 -6.13 8.77 19.74
N ILE A 151 -6.59 7.81 20.55
CA ILE A 151 -7.30 6.63 20.07
C ILE A 151 -8.79 6.93 19.98
N ARG A 152 -9.39 6.49 18.88
CA ARG A 152 -10.85 6.44 18.72
C ARG A 152 -11.31 4.99 18.63
N MET A 153 -12.53 4.75 19.10
CA MET A 153 -13.19 3.47 18.98
C MET A 153 -14.38 3.60 18.03
N GLU A 154 -14.49 2.67 17.09
CA GLU A 154 -15.66 2.48 16.24
C GLU A 154 -16.24 1.06 16.51
N CYS A 155 -17.56 0.90 16.44
CA CYS A 155 -18.20 -0.42 16.54
C CYS A 155 -18.55 -0.93 15.14
N ILE A 156 -18.12 -2.14 14.81
CA ILE A 156 -18.42 -2.76 13.51
C ILE A 156 -18.93 -4.19 13.69
N LYS A 157 -19.52 -4.76 12.63
CA LYS A 157 -19.85 -6.18 12.55
C LYS A 157 -19.16 -6.82 11.35
N ALA A 158 -18.45 -7.91 11.57
CA ALA A 158 -17.72 -8.64 10.54
C ALA A 158 -17.80 -10.16 10.78
N TYR A 159 -17.54 -10.94 9.74
CA TYR A 159 -17.38 -12.39 9.89
C TYR A 159 -16.01 -12.66 10.53
N PRO A 160 -15.95 -13.47 11.60
CA PRO A 160 -14.66 -13.88 12.15
C PRO A 160 -13.85 -14.68 11.14
N ILE A 161 -12.53 -14.51 11.19
CA ILE A 161 -11.59 -15.19 10.28
C ILE A 161 -11.44 -16.67 10.67
N ARG A 162 -11.53 -16.95 11.97
CA ARG A 162 -11.43 -18.31 12.51
C ARG A 162 -12.82 -18.93 12.55
N GLU A 163 -12.86 -20.21 12.18
CA GLU A 163 -14.07 -21.03 12.16
C GLU A 163 -15.12 -20.53 11.17
N TYR A 164 -16.13 -21.38 10.94
CA TYR A 164 -17.29 -20.99 10.17
C TYR A 164 -18.33 -20.35 11.08
N HIS A 165 -18.77 -19.14 10.72
CA HIS A 165 -19.84 -18.44 11.41
C HIS A 165 -20.88 -17.95 10.40
N ALA A 166 -22.12 -18.39 10.56
CA ALA A 166 -23.24 -17.95 9.72
C ALA A 166 -23.57 -16.46 9.89
N GLU A 167 -23.23 -15.88 11.05
CA GLU A 167 -23.55 -14.51 11.42
C GLU A 167 -22.30 -13.66 11.67
N LYS A 168 -22.40 -12.37 11.35
CA LYS A 168 -21.38 -11.38 11.70
C LYS A 168 -21.33 -11.18 13.22
N LYS A 169 -20.12 -11.14 13.76
CA LYS A 169 -19.87 -10.85 15.18
C LYS A 169 -19.47 -9.37 15.37
N PRO A 170 -19.73 -8.81 16.56
CA PRO A 170 -19.31 -7.44 16.88
C PRO A 170 -17.80 -7.33 17.13
N TYR A 171 -17.21 -6.24 16.67
CA TYR A 171 -15.81 -5.87 16.87
C TYR A 171 -15.69 -4.42 17.33
N LEU A 172 -14.70 -4.16 18.19
CA LEU A 172 -14.20 -2.83 18.48
C LEU A 172 -13.06 -2.50 17.52
N ARG A 173 -13.26 -1.52 16.65
CA ARG A 173 -12.22 -0.99 15.79
C ARG A 173 -11.45 0.11 16.52
N ILE A 174 -10.18 -0.14 16.78
CA ILE A 174 -9.27 0.78 17.45
C ILE A 174 -8.56 1.60 16.37
N VAL A 175 -8.96 2.85 16.22
CA VAL A 175 -8.40 3.79 15.24
C VAL A 175 -7.32 4.63 15.92
N ALA A 176 -6.14 4.65 15.31
CA ALA A 176 -5.00 5.45 15.71
C ALA A 176 -4.70 6.51 14.64
N PRO A 177 -4.04 7.63 14.98
CA PRO A 177 -3.67 8.64 13.99
C PRO A 177 -2.51 8.18 13.10
N ASN A 178 -1.64 7.31 13.62
CA ASN A 178 -0.47 6.81 12.89
C ASN A 178 -0.11 5.37 13.27
N LYS A 179 0.78 4.79 12.45
CA LYS A 179 1.26 3.41 12.56
C LYS A 179 1.94 3.13 13.91
N ASP A 180 2.72 4.08 14.43
CA ASP A 180 3.48 3.88 15.66
C ASP A 180 2.55 3.72 16.87
N ILE A 181 1.52 4.56 16.99
CA ILE A 181 0.52 4.46 18.07
C ILE A 181 -0.28 3.17 17.94
N ARG A 182 -0.65 2.77 16.71
CA ARG A 182 -1.30 1.47 16.47
C ARG A 182 -0.42 0.32 16.97
N PHE A 183 0.86 0.31 16.64
CA PHE A 183 1.77 -0.77 17.06
C PHE A 183 1.98 -0.81 18.56
N THR A 184 2.19 0.34 19.21
CA THR A 184 2.26 0.39 20.68
C THR A 184 0.97 -0.15 21.32
N ALA A 185 -0.21 0.21 20.80
CA ALA A 185 -1.48 -0.30 21.32
C ALA A 185 -1.63 -1.82 21.12
N LEU A 186 -1.27 -2.34 19.95
CA LEU A 186 -1.27 -3.79 19.68
C LEU A 186 -0.31 -4.54 20.59
N ASP A 187 0.88 -4.01 20.80
CA ASP A 187 1.90 -4.66 21.64
C ASP A 187 1.50 -4.66 23.12
N ILE A 188 0.82 -3.62 23.60
CA ILE A 188 0.20 -3.60 24.93
C ILE A 188 -0.84 -4.73 25.07
N ILE A 189 -1.72 -4.90 24.09
CA ILE A 189 -2.73 -5.99 24.10
C ILE A 189 -2.06 -7.36 24.04
N SER A 190 -1.04 -7.52 23.20
CA SER A 190 -0.22 -8.74 23.13
C SER A 190 0.43 -9.06 24.48
N SER A 191 1.05 -8.06 25.11
CA SER A 191 1.69 -8.18 26.42
C SER A 191 0.70 -8.53 27.53
N TYR A 192 -0.53 -8.00 27.47
CA TYR A 192 -1.62 -8.40 28.35
C TYR A 192 -1.97 -9.89 28.14
N ASN A 193 -2.14 -10.31 26.89
CA ASN A 193 -2.49 -11.69 26.53
C ASN A 193 -1.46 -12.74 26.99
N LEU A 194 -0.20 -12.36 27.19
CA LEU A 194 0.85 -13.24 27.71
C LEU A 194 0.74 -13.50 29.22
N LYS A 195 0.04 -12.64 29.97
CA LYS A 195 -0.02 -12.68 31.45
C LYS A 195 -1.33 -13.22 32.00
N VAL A 196 -2.30 -13.47 31.13
CA VAL A 196 -3.66 -13.84 31.51
C VAL A 196 -3.99 -15.25 31.07
N ASP A 197 -4.97 -15.85 31.74
CA ASP A 197 -5.48 -17.16 31.40
C ASP A 197 -6.03 -17.19 29.96
N PRO A 198 -5.96 -18.33 29.26
CA PRO A 198 -6.42 -18.46 27.87
C PRO A 198 -7.84 -17.94 27.63
N GLU A 199 -8.76 -18.12 28.59
CA GLU A 199 -10.16 -17.66 28.49
C GLU A 199 -10.31 -16.13 28.58
N CYS A 200 -9.31 -15.45 29.15
CA CYS A 200 -9.29 -13.99 29.30
C CYS A 200 -8.58 -13.28 28.14
N LYS A 201 -7.99 -14.02 27.20
CA LYS A 201 -7.27 -13.47 26.05
C LYS A 201 -8.18 -12.65 25.16
N ILE A 202 -7.62 -11.55 24.69
CA ILE A 202 -8.25 -10.62 23.78
C ILE A 202 -7.92 -11.06 22.35
N GLU A 203 -8.94 -11.38 21.56
CA GLU A 203 -8.78 -11.73 20.15
C GLU A 203 -8.65 -10.46 19.30
N THR A 204 -7.47 -10.25 18.73
CA THR A 204 -7.19 -9.19 17.76
C THR A 204 -7.31 -9.71 16.33
N VAL A 205 -7.69 -8.83 15.42
CA VAL A 205 -7.79 -9.07 13.96
C VAL A 205 -7.37 -7.80 13.21
N SER A 206 -6.96 -7.95 11.95
CA SER A 206 -6.35 -6.85 11.18
C SER A 206 -5.19 -6.21 11.96
N ASP A 207 -4.43 -7.07 12.64
CA ASP A 207 -3.36 -6.80 13.61
C ASP A 207 -1.97 -6.99 13.00
N ASP A 208 -1.86 -6.92 11.66
CA ASP A 208 -0.61 -7.06 10.92
C ASP A 208 0.51 -6.20 11.57
N THR A 209 1.60 -6.84 12.02
CA THR A 209 2.75 -6.23 12.71
C THR A 209 3.92 -5.91 11.77
N GLY A 210 3.95 -6.55 10.61
CA GLY A 210 4.98 -6.34 9.58
C GLY A 210 4.67 -5.17 8.65
N THR A 211 4.89 -5.40 7.36
CA THR A 211 4.71 -4.41 6.29
C THR A 211 3.26 -3.92 6.17
N TYR A 212 2.98 -2.72 6.71
CA TYR A 212 1.62 -2.25 6.93
C TYR A 212 0.88 -1.88 5.64
N TYR A 213 1.59 -1.51 4.57
CA TYR A 213 0.94 -1.25 3.28
C TYR A 213 0.16 -2.44 2.74
N ARG A 214 0.53 -3.69 3.09
CA ARG A 214 -0.20 -4.88 2.64
C ARG A 214 -1.59 -4.96 3.25
N LYS A 215 -1.70 -4.61 4.53
CA LYS A 215 -2.99 -4.45 5.19
C LYS A 215 -3.78 -3.35 4.50
N VAL A 216 -3.18 -2.18 4.29
CA VAL A 216 -3.86 -1.06 3.62
C VAL A 216 -4.36 -1.47 2.24
N ALA A 217 -3.52 -2.13 1.44
CA ALA A 217 -3.90 -2.62 0.12
C ALA A 217 -5.08 -3.60 0.17
N ARG A 218 -5.07 -4.53 1.13
CA ARG A 218 -6.19 -5.47 1.35
C ARG A 218 -7.49 -4.76 1.75
N GLU A 219 -7.42 -3.88 2.73
CA GLU A 219 -8.60 -3.19 3.31
C GLU A 219 -9.25 -2.23 2.31
N TYR A 220 -8.44 -1.51 1.53
CA TYR A 220 -8.91 -0.52 0.55
C TYR A 220 -8.98 -1.08 -0.88
N ARG A 221 -8.69 -2.38 -1.06
CA ARG A 221 -8.62 -3.05 -2.37
C ARG A 221 -7.70 -2.32 -3.36
N ILE A 222 -6.59 -1.80 -2.87
CA ILE A 222 -5.62 -1.08 -3.68
C ILE A 222 -4.76 -2.12 -4.42
N PRO A 223 -4.83 -2.17 -5.76
CA PRO A 223 -3.96 -3.01 -6.56
C PRO A 223 -2.53 -2.48 -6.50
N LEU A 224 -1.60 -3.38 -6.20
CA LEU A 224 -0.17 -3.04 -6.07
C LEU A 224 0.63 -3.29 -7.36
N SER A 225 -0.03 -3.83 -8.39
CA SER A 225 0.55 -4.11 -9.70
C SER A 225 -0.51 -4.07 -10.81
N GLY A 226 -0.05 -3.98 -12.06
CA GLY A 226 -0.89 -3.97 -13.25
C GLY A 226 -1.55 -2.62 -13.54
N TRP A 227 -2.08 -2.44 -14.75
CA TRP A 227 -2.68 -1.18 -15.19
C TRP A 227 -3.98 -0.84 -14.48
N ARG A 228 -4.11 0.40 -14.03
CA ARG A 228 -5.27 0.91 -13.29
C ARG A 228 -5.58 2.34 -13.66
N LEU A 229 -6.81 2.75 -13.41
CA LEU A 229 -7.26 4.12 -13.61
C LEU A 229 -7.11 4.91 -12.30
N ILE A 230 -6.49 6.07 -12.39
CA ILE A 230 -6.50 7.08 -11.33
C ILE A 230 -7.70 7.97 -11.62
N SER A 231 -8.69 7.95 -10.73
CA SER A 231 -9.92 8.75 -10.82
C SER A 231 -10.01 9.72 -9.64
N ASN A 232 -10.81 10.79 -9.76
CA ASN A 232 -11.09 11.75 -8.69
C ASN A 232 -9.83 12.35 -8.01
N TYR A 233 -8.74 12.48 -8.76
CA TYR A 233 -7.47 12.93 -8.22
C TYR A 233 -7.37 14.45 -8.16
N ARG A 234 -6.44 14.92 -7.34
CA ARG A 234 -5.85 16.25 -7.47
C ARG A 234 -4.46 16.12 -8.10
N TYR A 235 -4.23 16.85 -9.18
CA TYR A 235 -2.97 16.79 -9.93
C TYR A 235 -2.02 17.92 -9.52
N ASN A 236 -0.75 17.58 -9.25
CA ASN A 236 0.30 18.50 -8.83
C ASN A 236 -0.18 19.46 -7.72
N PHE A 237 -1.04 18.96 -6.85
CA PHE A 237 -1.67 19.74 -5.80
C PHE A 237 -0.61 20.24 -4.82
N SER A 238 -0.55 21.56 -4.63
CA SER A 238 0.37 22.23 -3.70
C SER A 238 -0.03 21.96 -2.24
N ALA A 239 0.23 20.74 -1.76
CA ALA A 239 0.23 20.38 -0.35
C ALA A 239 1.67 20.45 0.20
N PRO A 240 1.88 20.66 1.52
CA PRO A 240 3.17 21.10 2.06
C PRO A 240 4.31 20.09 1.84
N TYR A 241 5.19 20.44 0.90
CA TYR A 241 6.65 20.54 1.06
C TYR A 241 7.42 19.41 1.76
N TYR A 242 7.19 18.13 1.46
CA TYR A 242 8.22 17.08 1.64
C TYR A 242 8.15 15.99 0.55
N ALA A 243 8.68 16.36 -0.62
CA ALA A 243 8.87 15.57 -1.83
C ALA A 243 7.81 15.77 -2.93
N LYS A 244 8.03 16.79 -3.79
CA LYS A 244 8.11 16.43 -5.21
C LYS A 244 9.12 15.28 -5.23
N SER A 245 8.68 14.06 -5.52
CA SER A 245 9.65 13.01 -5.84
C SER A 245 10.55 13.64 -6.89
N GLN A 246 11.82 13.89 -6.56
CA GLN A 246 12.76 14.54 -7.50
C GLN A 246 12.84 13.74 -8.81
N HIS A 247 12.39 12.49 -8.77
CA HIS A 247 12.37 11.53 -9.85
C HIS A 247 11.02 11.33 -10.55
N CYS A 248 9.91 11.94 -10.08
CA CYS A 248 8.60 11.80 -10.74
C CYS A 248 8.02 13.18 -11.13
N PRO A 249 7.93 13.49 -12.44
CA PRO A 249 7.34 14.75 -12.91
C PRO A 249 5.83 14.87 -12.67
N HIS A 250 5.11 13.75 -12.48
CA HIS A 250 3.67 13.75 -12.22
C HIS A 250 3.35 13.27 -10.80
N VAL A 251 2.57 14.06 -10.07
CA VAL A 251 2.09 13.74 -8.73
C VAL A 251 0.57 13.80 -8.71
N PHE A 252 -0.06 12.69 -8.34
CA PHE A 252 -1.51 12.57 -8.17
C PHE A 252 -1.83 12.31 -6.70
N TYR A 253 -2.82 13.02 -6.16
CA TYR A 253 -3.36 12.79 -4.81
C TYR A 253 -4.75 12.22 -4.91
N VAL A 254 -4.98 11.10 -4.21
CA VAL A 254 -6.27 10.38 -4.11
C VAL A 254 -6.70 10.28 -2.65
#